data_AF-A0A1Q7DFL4-F1
#
_entry.id   AF-A0A1Q7DFL4-F1
#
_cell.length_a   1.000
_cell.length_b   1.000
_cell.length_c   1.000
_cell.angle_alpha   90.00
_cell.angle_beta   90.00
_cell.angle_gamma   90.00
#
_symmetry.space_group_name_H-M   'P 1'
#
loop_
_entity.id
_entity.type
_entity.pdbx_description
1 polymer ?
#
loop_
_entity_poly.entity_id
_entity_poly.type
_entity_poly.pdbx_seq_one_letter_code
_entity_poly.pdbx_strand_id
1 'polypeptide(L)' 'MICTEEFVASVKAQAEICGNPLYPFAIVPHPIGSLTRAQLDARAAEAVPQVIAILTGTP' A
#
# COMPACT_ATOMS: atom_id res chain seq x y z
N MET A 1 4.72 0.43 4.06
CA MET A 1 3.99 -0.83 3.78
C MET A 1 3.15 -0.63 2.51
N ILE A 2 2.97 -1.66 1.68
CA ILE A 2 2.06 -1.63 0.51
C ILE A 2 0.94 -2.64 0.78
N CYS A 3 -0.31 -2.25 0.52
CA CYS A 3 -1.51 -3.03 0.79
C CYS A 3 -2.40 -3.06 -0.47
N THR A 4 -3.19 -4.12 -0.67
CA THR A 4 -4.27 -4.05 -1.67
C THR A 4 -5.56 -3.54 -1.03
N GLU A 5 -6.43 -2.91 -1.82
CA GLU A 5 -7.70 -2.31 -1.35
C GLU A 5 -8.52 -3.22 -0.41
N GLU A 6 -8.63 -4.52 -0.71
CA GLU A 6 -9.37 -5.51 0.10
C GLU A 6 -8.83 -5.68 1.55
N PHE A 7 -7.56 -5.35 1.81
CA PHE A 7 -6.92 -5.53 3.12
C PHE A 7 -6.76 -4.22 3.92
N VAL A 8 -7.31 -3.10 3.43
CA VAL A 8 -7.20 -1.80 4.11
C VAL A 8 -7.76 -1.86 5.53
N ALA A 9 -8.87 -2.56 5.74
CA ALA A 9 -9.46 -2.71 7.08
C ALA A 9 -8.51 -3.44 8.05
N SER A 10 -7.88 -4.53 7.60
CA SER A 10 -6.93 -5.30 8.40
C SER A 10 -5.67 -4.49 8.75
N VAL A 11 -5.12 -3.74 7.78
CA VAL A 11 -3.96 -2.89 8.02
C VAL A 11 -4.27 -1.78 9.03
N LYS A 12 -5.45 -1.14 8.93
CA LYS A 12 -5.88 -0.12 9.90
C LYS A 12 -6.03 -0.69 11.30
N ALA A 13 -6.70 -1.84 11.44
CA ALA A 13 -6.84 -2.52 12.73
C ALA A 13 -5.46 -2.86 13.34
N GLN A 14 -4.52 -3.34 12.53
CA GLN A 14 -3.18 -3.64 13.00
C GLN A 14 -2.39 -2.38 13.38
N ALA A 15 -2.55 -1.29 12.62
CA ALA A 15 -1.94 0.00 12.92
C ALA A 15 -2.42 0.55 14.28
N GLU A 16 -3.72 0.39 14.59
CA GLU A 16 -4.29 0.70 15.91
C GLU A 16 -3.68 -0.16 17.02
N ILE A 17 -3.63 -1.49 16.84
CA ILE A 17 -3.04 -2.42 17.82
C ILE A 17 -1.57 -2.08 18.12
N CYS A 18 -0.83 -1.68 17.08
CA CYS A 18 0.57 -1.29 17.19
C CYS A 18 0.78 0.13 17.76
N GLY A 19 -0.28 0.85 18.11
CA GLY A 19 -0.19 2.19 18.70
C GLY A 19 0.10 3.31 17.71
N ASN A 20 -0.06 3.07 16.40
CA ASN A 20 0.04 4.10 15.37
C ASN A 20 -1.16 4.05 14.41
N PRO A 21 -2.34 4.55 14.81
CA PRO A 21 -3.57 4.50 13.99
C PRO A 21 -3.47 5.23 12.65
N LEU A 22 -2.51 6.15 12.52
CA LEU A 22 -2.27 6.95 11.32
C LEU A 22 -1.08 6.46 10.51
N TYR A 23 -0.61 5.23 10.77
CA TYR A 23 0.53 4.68 10.05
C TYR A 23 0.27 4.69 8.54
N PRO A 24 1.11 5.38 7.74
CA PRO A 24 0.87 5.54 6.32
C PRO A 24 1.24 4.29 5.52
N PHE A 25 0.46 3.99 4.49
CA PHE A 25 0.72 2.88 3.57
C PHE A 25 0.20 3.20 2.16
N ALA A 26 0.86 2.64 1.15
CA ALA A 26 0.41 2.74 -0.24
C ALA A 26 -0.66 1.67 -0.53
N ILE A 27 -1.62 2.01 -1.38
CA ILE A 27 -2.71 1.14 -1.79
C ILE A 27 -2.61 0.86 -3.28
N VAL A 28 -2.76 -0.41 -3.66
CA VAL A 28 -2.83 -0.85 -5.07
C VAL A 28 -4.04 -1.78 -5.29
N PRO A 29 -4.53 -1.95 -6.53
CA PRO A 29 -5.65 -2.86 -6.78
C PRO A 29 -5.32 -4.32 -6.50
N HIS A 30 -6.31 -5.07 -6.00
CA HIS A 30 -6.21 -6.52 -5.86
C HIS A 30 -6.35 -7.21 -7.24
N PRO A 31 -5.81 -8.43 -7.47
CA PRO A 31 -4.85 -9.19 -6.66
C PRO A 31 -3.39 -8.81 -6.94
N ILE A 32 -2.48 -9.26 -6.07
CA ILE A 32 -1.02 -9.27 -6.36
C ILE A 32 -0.53 -10.70 -6.63
N GLY A 33 -1.06 -11.69 -5.90
CA GLY A 33 -0.51 -13.06 -5.90
C GLY A 33 -0.68 -13.86 -7.20
N SER A 34 -1.60 -13.46 -8.09
CA SER A 34 -1.87 -14.13 -9.36
C SER A 34 -1.41 -13.32 -10.59
N LEU A 35 -0.78 -12.17 -10.38
CA LEU A 35 -0.36 -11.30 -11.47
C LEU A 35 0.89 -11.82 -12.18
N THR A 36 0.93 -11.60 -13.49
CA THR A 36 2.17 -11.75 -14.27
C THR A 36 3.18 -10.67 -13.89
N ARG A 37 4.44 -10.85 -14.30
CA ARG A 37 5.50 -9.87 -14.05
C ARG A 37 5.15 -8.47 -14.60
N ALA A 38 4.64 -8.39 -15.82
CA ALA A 38 4.28 -7.11 -16.44
C ALA A 38 3.14 -6.40 -15.67
N GLN A 39 2.19 -7.16 -15.13
CA GLN A 39 1.11 -6.61 -14.30
C GLN A 39 1.63 -6.18 -12.92
N LEU A 40 2.58 -6.89 -12.33
CA LEU A 40 3.26 -6.47 -11.10
C LEU A 40 4.04 -5.17 -11.31
N ASP A 41 4.72 -5.02 -12.45
CA ASP A 41 5.44 -3.79 -12.79
C ASP A 41 4.46 -2.60 -12.89
N ALA A 42 3.26 -2.81 -13.43
CA ALA A 42 2.20 -1.80 -13.42
C ALA A 42 1.74 -1.43 -11.99
N ARG A 43 1.51 -2.42 -11.12
CA ARG A 43 1.18 -2.17 -9.70
C ARG A 43 2.28 -1.42 -8.97
N ALA A 44 3.54 -1.73 -9.27
CA ALA A 44 4.68 -1.00 -8.71
C ALA A 44 4.67 0.46 -9.18
N ALA A 45 4.42 0.73 -10.47
CA ALA A 45 4.32 2.08 -10.99
C ALA A 45 3.21 2.92 -10.30
N GLU A 46 2.10 2.29 -9.92
CA GLU A 46 1.02 2.93 -9.14
C GLU A 46 1.42 3.19 -7.67
N ALA A 47 2.19 2.29 -7.05
CA ALA A 47 2.60 2.40 -5.65
C ALA A 47 3.73 3.42 -5.42
N VAL A 48 4.67 3.53 -6.37
CA VAL A 48 5.88 4.37 -6.23
C VAL A 48 5.58 5.82 -5.83
N PRO A 49 4.70 6.57 -6.52
CA PRO A 49 4.44 7.97 -6.13
C PRO A 49 3.87 8.07 -4.71
N GLN A 50 3.00 7.14 -4.30
CA GLN A 50 2.46 7.10 -2.94
C GLN A 50 3.56 6.86 -1.91
N VAL A 51 4.47 5.91 -2.18
CA VAL A 51 5.60 5.61 -1.28
C VAL A 51 6.52 6.82 -1.16
N ILE A 52 6.83 7.50 -2.28
CA ILE A 52 7.63 8.73 -2.25
C ILE A 52 6.95 9.78 -1.36
N ALA A 53 5.63 9.98 -1.53
CA ALA A 53 4.90 10.96 -0.73
C ALA A 53 4.91 10.62 0.77
N ILE A 54 4.75 9.35 1.11
CA ILE A 54 4.83 8.87 2.49
C ILE A 54 6.22 9.12 3.10
N LEU A 55 7.29 8.84 2.34
CA LEU A 55 8.66 8.94 2.84
C LEU A 55 9.19 10.38 2.90
N THR A 56 8.69 11.26 2.02
CA THR A 56 9.18 12.64 1.90
C THR A 56 8.24 13.68 2.50
N GLY A 57 7.01 13.30 2.85
CA GLY A 57 5.96 14.25 3.27
C GLY A 57 5.52 15.22 2.18
N THR A 58 5.92 14.99 0.93
CA THR A 58 5.61 15.84 -0.23
C THR A 58 4.55 15.14 -1.10
N PRO A 59 3.47 15.81 -1.52
CA PRO A 59 2.43 15.19 -2.35
C PRO A 59 2.94 14.77 -3.73
#